data_AF-A0A2V8KTF0-F1
#
_entry.id   AF-A0A2V8KTF0-F1
#
_cell.length_a   1.000
_cell.length_b   1.000
_cell.length_c   1.000
_cell.angle_alpha   90.00
_cell.angle_beta   90.00
_cell.angle_gamma   90.00
#
_symmetry.space_group_name_H-M   'P 1'
#
loop_
_entity.id
_entity.type
_entity.pdbx_description
1 polymer ?
#
loop_
_entity_poly.entity_id
_entity_poly.type
_entity_poly.pdbx_seq_one_letter_code
_entity_poly.pdbx_strand_id
1 'polypeptide(L)'
;MDFAKLLNTEQLHAVESSEGPVLILAGAGSGKTRVITYRVAHLIENRDVRPEQILAVTFTNKAADQMKFRVRNLLRAARSGDPLISTFHSFCVRLLRREIEALNYTRDFT
;
A
#
# COMPACT_ATOMS: atom_id res chain seq x y z
N MET A 1 -0.05 -4.92 -16.27
CA MET A 1 -1.51 -4.85 -16.53
C MET A 1 -1.83 -3.63 -17.41
N ASP A 2 -2.93 -3.66 -18.18
CA ASP A 2 -3.45 -2.47 -18.87
C ASP A 2 -4.51 -1.78 -17.98
N PHE A 3 -4.12 -0.68 -17.33
CA PHE A 3 -4.99 0.07 -16.42
C PHE A 3 -5.78 1.19 -17.11
N ALA A 4 -5.44 1.54 -18.35
CA ALA A 4 -6.04 2.67 -19.06
C ALA A 4 -7.55 2.49 -19.30
N LYS A 5 -8.02 1.24 -19.36
CA LYS A 5 -9.46 0.91 -19.47
C LYS A 5 -10.22 0.96 -18.14
N LEU A 6 -9.51 1.07 -17.02
CA LEU A 6 -10.08 0.96 -15.66
C LEU A 6 -9.99 2.25 -14.85
N LEU A 7 -9.23 3.24 -15.31
CA LEU A 7 -8.99 4.50 -14.62
C LEU A 7 -9.24 5.66 -15.59
N ASN A 8 -9.70 6.80 -15.07
CA ASN A 8 -9.68 8.03 -15.85
C ASN A 8 -8.24 8.56 -16.00
N THR A 9 -8.04 9.58 -16.82
CA THR A 9 -6.72 10.13 -17.15
C THR A 9 -5.93 10.57 -15.92
N GLU A 10 -6.57 11.23 -14.96
CA GLU A 10 -5.96 11.78 -13.76
C GLU A 10 -5.58 10.68 -12.76
N GLN A 11 -6.45 9.68 -12.61
CA GLN A 11 -6.17 8.50 -11.79
C GLN A 11 -5.05 7.67 -12.40
N LEU A 12 -5.05 7.49 -13.73
CA LEU A 12 -4.00 6.78 -14.45
C LEU A 12 -2.66 7.48 -14.26
N HIS A 13 -2.61 8.79 -14.49
CA HIS A 13 -1.41 9.61 -14.27
C HIS A 13 -0.88 9.48 -12.83
N ALA A 14 -1.77 9.51 -11.82
CA ALA A 14 -1.39 9.33 -10.42
C ALA A 14 -0.88 7.91 -10.09
N VAL A 15 -1.34 6.88 -10.81
CA VAL A 15 -0.87 5.49 -10.69
C VAL A 15 0.49 5.32 -11.35
N GLU A 16 0.71 5.90 -12.52
CA GLU A 16 1.94 5.75 -13.32
C GLU A 16 3.10 6.62 -12.83
N SER A 17 2.80 7.73 -12.12
CA SER A 17 3.79 8.61 -11.48
C SER A 17 4.52 7.91 -10.34
N SER A 18 5.38 6.94 -10.65
CA SER A 18 5.96 5.98 -9.70
C SER A 18 7.29 6.41 -9.10
N GLU A 19 7.98 7.35 -9.73
CA GLU A 19 9.28 7.85 -9.28
C GLU A 19 9.16 9.13 -8.47
N GLY A 20 9.95 9.24 -7.40
CA GLY A 20 10.00 10.40 -6.52
C GLY A 20 8.73 10.65 -5.68
N PRO A 21 8.71 11.77 -4.91
CA PRO A 21 7.57 12.12 -4.08
C PRO A 21 6.36 12.57 -4.91
N VAL A 22 5.16 12.08 -4.56
CA VAL A 22 3.90 12.44 -5.23
C VAL A 22 2.82 12.77 -4.20
N LEU A 23 2.13 13.91 -4.40
CA LEU A 23 0.97 14.33 -3.61
C LEU A 23 -0.29 14.27 -4.48
N ILE A 24 -1.30 13.51 -4.02
CA ILE A 24 -2.59 13.38 -4.71
C ILE A 24 -3.65 14.16 -3.94
N LEU A 25 -4.09 15.29 -4.48
CA LEU A 25 -5.18 16.09 -3.93
C LEU A 25 -6.50 15.66 -4.56
N ALA A 26 -7.44 15.17 -3.75
CA ALA A 26 -8.69 14.65 -4.30
C ALA A 26 -9.89 14.75 -3.33
N GLY A 27 -11.01 15.25 -3.85
CA GLY A 27 -12.27 15.41 -3.11
C GLY A 27 -12.90 14.08 -2.67
N ALA A 28 -14.00 14.15 -1.91
CA ALA A 28 -14.79 12.96 -1.57
C ALA A 28 -15.29 12.26 -2.85
N GLY A 29 -15.43 10.93 -2.84
CA GLY A 29 -15.95 10.17 -3.99
C GLY A 29 -15.02 10.03 -5.21
N SER A 30 -13.91 10.79 -5.29
CA SER A 30 -12.96 10.80 -6.43
C SER A 30 -12.16 9.51 -6.68
N GLY A 31 -12.33 8.48 -5.85
CA GLY A 31 -11.60 7.21 -6.01
C GLY A 31 -10.19 7.17 -5.41
N LYS A 32 -9.85 8.00 -4.42
CA LYS A 32 -8.55 7.97 -3.70
C LYS A 32 -8.03 6.57 -3.38
N THR A 33 -8.87 5.75 -2.73
CA THR A 33 -8.49 4.38 -2.37
C THR A 33 -8.26 3.51 -3.61
N ARG A 34 -9.02 3.73 -4.69
CA ARG A 34 -8.83 3.03 -5.98
C ARG A 34 -7.43 3.34 -6.52
N VAL A 35 -7.08 4.62 -6.60
CA VAL A 35 -5.75 5.07 -7.06
C VAL A 35 -4.63 4.43 -6.26
N ILE A 36 -4.70 4.47 -4.92
CA ILE A 36 -3.66 3.87 -4.07
C ILE A 36 -3.52 2.37 -4.33
N THR A 37 -4.63 1.63 -4.42
CA THR A 37 -4.57 0.17 -4.65
C THR A 37 -4.06 -0.21 -6.03
N TYR A 38 -4.42 0.57 -7.07
CA TYR A 38 -3.92 0.37 -8.42
C TYR A 38 -2.45 0.76 -8.54
N ARG A 39 -2.00 1.78 -7.81
CA ARG A 39 -0.58 2.17 -7.74
C ARG A 39 0.27 1.05 -7.14
N VAL A 40 -0.19 0.42 -6.05
CA VAL A 40 0.50 -0.76 -5.50
C VAL A 40 0.58 -1.88 -6.53
N ALA A 41 -0.52 -2.18 -7.23
CA ALA A 41 -0.52 -3.20 -8.28
C ALA A 41 0.40 -2.84 -9.45
N HIS A 42 0.43 -1.57 -9.88
CA HIS A 42 1.31 -1.07 -10.94
C HIS A 42 2.78 -1.21 -10.57
N LEU A 43 3.17 -0.85 -9.34
CA LEU A 43 4.54 -1.01 -8.87
C LEU A 43 5.00 -2.48 -8.96
N ILE A 44 4.13 -3.42 -8.59
CA ILE A 44 4.45 -4.86 -8.62
C ILE A 44 4.45 -5.40 -10.07
N GLU A 45 3.42 -5.10 -10.85
CA GLU A 45 3.16 -5.77 -12.13
C GLU A 45 3.84 -5.10 -13.33
N ASN A 46 4.02 -3.78 -13.28
CA ASN A 46 4.55 -2.98 -14.38
C ASN A 46 5.94 -2.41 -14.09
N ARG A 47 6.34 -2.30 -12.81
CA ARG A 47 7.67 -1.79 -12.40
C ARG A 47 8.56 -2.84 -11.73
N ASP A 48 8.08 -4.09 -11.61
CA ASP A 48 8.79 -5.23 -11.01
C ASP A 48 9.31 -4.98 -9.59
N VAL A 49 8.63 -4.10 -8.83
CA VAL A 49 8.92 -3.87 -7.41
C VAL A 49 8.47 -5.08 -6.61
N ARG A 50 9.37 -5.66 -5.81
CA ARG A 50 9.01 -6.80 -4.94
C ARG A 50 7.93 -6.37 -3.94
N PRO A 51 6.87 -7.17 -3.72
CA PRO A 51 5.79 -6.82 -2.80
C PRO A 51 6.27 -6.38 -1.41
N GLU A 52 7.28 -7.05 -0.86
CA GLU A 52 7.82 -6.78 0.48
C GLU A 52 8.51 -5.43 0.62
N GLN A 53 8.83 -4.75 -0.49
CA GLN A 53 9.41 -3.41 -0.51
C GLN A 53 8.34 -2.30 -0.47
N ILE A 54 7.05 -2.66 -0.46
CA ILE A 54 5.94 -1.72 -0.47
C ILE A 54 5.29 -1.66 0.92
N LEU A 55 5.25 -0.46 1.50
CA LEU A 55 4.50 -0.12 2.70
C LEU A 55 3.33 0.80 2.34
N ALA A 56 2.11 0.40 2.71
CA ALA A 56 0.93 1.24 2.63
C ALA A 56 0.26 1.36 4.00
N VAL A 57 0.12 2.58 4.49
CA VAL A 57 -0.44 2.88 5.82
C VAL A 57 -1.73 3.68 5.72
N THR A 58 -2.64 3.44 6.66
CA THR A 58 -3.91 4.18 6.79
C THR A 58 -4.30 4.34 8.26
N PHE A 59 -5.40 5.03 8.54
CA PHE A 59 -5.84 5.31 9.91
C PHE A 59 -6.72 4.20 10.51
N THR A 60 -7.52 3.51 9.71
CA THR A 60 -8.51 2.55 10.22
C THR A 60 -8.23 1.13 9.76
N ASN A 61 -8.52 0.15 10.62
CA ASN A 61 -8.41 -1.27 10.28
C ASN A 61 -9.28 -1.62 9.07
N LYS A 62 -10.51 -1.10 9.02
CA LYS A 62 -11.43 -1.27 7.89
C LYS A 62 -10.82 -0.82 6.56
N ALA A 63 -10.15 0.33 6.53
CA ALA A 63 -9.49 0.81 5.32
C ALA A 63 -8.30 -0.08 4.94
N ALA A 64 -7.49 -0.51 5.91
CA ALA A 64 -6.36 -1.39 5.67
C ALA A 64 -6.81 -2.73 5.07
N ASP A 65 -7.86 -3.34 5.64
CA ASP A 65 -8.37 -4.63 5.16
C ASP A 65 -9.05 -4.52 3.79
N GLN A 66 -9.76 -3.41 3.53
CA GLN A 66 -10.30 -3.13 2.20
C GLN A 66 -9.18 -2.94 1.17
N MET A 67 -8.08 -2.27 1.53
CA MET A 67 -6.92 -2.12 0.64
C MET A 67 -6.25 -3.46 0.36
N LYS A 68 -6.03 -4.31 1.38
CA LYS A 68 -5.51 -5.68 1.21
C LYS A 68 -6.37 -6.48 0.23
N PHE A 69 -7.68 -6.50 0.46
CA PHE A 69 -8.62 -7.23 -0.41
C PHE A 69 -8.54 -6.75 -1.87
N ARG A 70 -8.53 -5.43 -2.08
CA ARG A 70 -8.43 -4.84 -3.42
C ARG A 70 -7.10 -5.17 -4.10
N VAL A 71 -5.98 -5.02 -3.40
CA VAL A 71 -4.65 -5.32 -3.97
C VAL A 71 -4.56 -6.79 -4.34
N ARG A 72 -4.99 -7.72 -3.47
CA ARG A 72 -5.00 -9.16 -3.78
C ARG A 72 -5.85 -9.51 -4.99
N ASN A 73 -6.99 -8.84 -5.17
CA ASN A 73 -7.83 -9.08 -6.36
C ASN A 73 -7.24 -8.50 -7.65
N LEU A 74 -6.37 -7.49 -7.55
CA LEU A 74 -5.68 -6.90 -8.69
C LEU A 74 -4.48 -7.78 -9.10
N LEU A 75 -3.69 -8.23 -8.14
CA LEU A 75 -2.52 -9.06 -8.39
C LEU A 75 -2.97 -10.46 -8.83
N ARG A 76 -2.47 -10.94 -9.96
CA ARG A 76 -2.69 -12.34 -10.36
C ARG A 76 -1.90 -13.23 -9.38
N ALA A 77 -2.45 -14.37 -8.99
CA ALA A 77 -2.00 -15.24 -7.88
C ALA A 77 -0.58 -15.85 -8.00
N ALA A 78 0.31 -15.31 -8.83
CA ALA A 78 1.55 -15.95 -9.27
C ALA A 78 2.85 -15.33 -8.69
N ARG A 79 2.79 -14.23 -7.92
CA ARG A 79 3.99 -13.64 -7.30
C ARG A 79 4.08 -14.06 -5.83
N SER A 80 5.27 -14.50 -5.39
CA SER A 80 5.54 -14.77 -3.98
C SER A 80 5.61 -13.44 -3.20
N GLY A 81 5.02 -13.41 -2.02
CA GLY A 81 5.06 -12.24 -1.13
C GLY A 81 3.79 -11.39 -1.13
N ASP A 82 3.64 -10.59 -0.08
CA ASP A 82 2.55 -9.63 0.09
C ASP A 82 3.12 -8.25 0.47
N PRO A 83 2.55 -7.14 -0.05
CA PRO A 83 2.90 -5.81 0.44
C PRO A 83 2.44 -5.62 1.89
N LEU A 84 3.17 -4.80 2.63
CA LEU A 84 2.78 -4.46 4.01
C LEU A 84 1.70 -3.38 3.98
N ILE A 85 0.45 -3.80 4.18
CA ILE A 85 -0.71 -2.91 4.28
C ILE A 85 -1.25 -2.95 5.70
N SER A 86 -1.21 -1.84 6.43
CA SER A 86 -1.63 -1.79 7.83
C SER A 86 -2.14 -0.42 8.25
N THR A 87 -2.58 -0.29 9.51
CA THR A 87 -2.68 1.03 10.12
C THR A 87 -1.30 1.56 10.52
N PHE A 88 -1.20 2.87 10.80
CA PHE A 88 -0.02 3.44 11.43
C PHE A 88 0.33 2.72 12.73
N HIS A 89 -0.63 2.55 13.64
CA HIS A 89 -0.40 1.89 14.93
C HIS A 89 0.08 0.44 14.76
N SER A 90 -0.57 -0.35 13.89
CA SER A 90 -0.15 -1.73 13.64
C SER A 90 1.26 -1.81 13.05
N PHE A 91 1.64 -0.86 12.18
CA PHE A 91 3.00 -0.77 11.65
C PHE A 91 4.00 -0.45 12.77
N CYS A 92 3.74 0.59 13.57
CA CYS A 92 4.62 1.01 14.65
C CYS A 92 4.82 -0.11 15.69
N VAL A 93 3.74 -0.78 16.10
CA VAL A 93 3.84 -1.93 17.01
C VAL A 93 4.68 -3.04 16.38
N ARG A 94 4.47 -3.39 15.11
CA ARG A 94 5.28 -4.41 14.41
C ARG A 94 6.77 -4.03 14.39
N LEU A 95 7.09 -2.75 14.17
CA LEU A 95 8.47 -2.24 14.18
C LEU A 95 9.06 -2.34 15.59
N LEU A 96 8.35 -1.87 16.60
CA LEU A 96 8.80 -1.93 18.00
C LEU A 96 9.01 -3.37 18.46
N ARG A 97 8.10 -4.31 18.17
CA ARG A 97 8.28 -5.73 18.51
C ARG A 97 9.57 -6.34 17.93
N ARG A 98 10.14 -5.75 16.87
CA ARG A 98 11.40 -6.17 16.25
C ARG A 98 12.61 -5.44 16.83
N GLU A 99 12.51 -4.13 17.02
CA GLU A 99 13.66 -3.24 17.22
C GLU A 99 13.71 -2.53 18.59
N ILE A 100 12.70 -2.70 19.45
CA ILE A 100 12.56 -1.89 20.68
C ILE A 100 13.67 -2.10 21.71
N GLU A 101 14.43 -3.19 21.62
CA GLU A 101 15.60 -3.44 22.47
C GLU A 101 16.65 -2.33 22.34
N ALA A 102 16.73 -1.65 21.18
CA ALA A 102 17.59 -0.49 20.98
C ALA A 102 17.24 0.70 21.91
N LEU A 103 16.04 0.71 22.48
CA LEU A 103 15.57 1.69 23.45
C LEU A 103 15.63 1.18 24.90
N ASN A 104 16.24 0.01 25.14
CA ASN A 104 16.26 -0.70 26.44
C ASN A 104 14.87 -1.12 26.96
N TYR A 105 13.93 -1.42 26.05
CA TYR A 105 12.67 -2.06 26.41
C TYR A 105 12.64 -3.52 25.95
N THR A 106 11.79 -4.31 26.60
CA THR A 106 11.57 -5.71 26.22
C THR A 106 10.57 -5.81 25.07
N ARG A 107 10.70 -6.87 24.26
CA ARG A 107 9.83 -7.12 23.10
C ARG A 107 8.39 -7.48 23.48
N ASP A 108 8.09 -7.78 24.74
CA ASP A 108 6.80 -8.22 25.29
C ASP A 108 6.00 -7.12 26.01
N PHE A 109 6.33 -5.83 25.79
CA PHE A 109 5.56 -4.68 26.28
C PHE A 109 4.04 -4.78 26.00
N THR A 110 3.18 -4.22 26.85
CA THR A 110 1.73 -4.18 26.63
C THR A 110 1.28 -2.77 26.27
#